data_AF-A0A1T5J7Z8-F1
#
_entry.id   AF-A0A1T5J7Z8-F1
#
_cell.length_a   1.000
_cell.length_b   1.000
_cell.length_c   1.000
_cell.angle_alpha   90.00
_cell.angle_beta   90.00
_cell.angle_gamma   90.00
#
_symmetry.space_group_name_H-M   'P 1'
#
loop_
_entity.id
_entity.type
_entity.pdbx_description
1 polymer ?
#
loop_
_entity_poly.entity_id
_entity_poly.type
_entity_poly.pdbx_seq_one_letter_code
_entity_poly.pdbx_strand_id
1 'polypeptide(L)'
;MKTKKPNTLQQKLGFQDEDLKKPKHDDMMLWLDKNAESIFNDIFFKHLTDVDYNDLLKYAITKKDKVIEDRREIIKSLEKRIENAKDSKSPFDALTKEKEIQILEDLEREKSKVNYLESWTSFESLPPRPKVSIISKVWELPVTTHSNNPNSNSSKYTVGFLDMAIHFQIHHPYAGGFADERHGDKWLSDIKGKIEIDFQHQQSVVYVEAKTEIASLGELIRQIRHYKEYLPGSYYVLCPDDKYQNTLKEQNIGFIKYKE
;
A
#
# COMPACT_ATOMS: atom_id res chain seq x y z
N MET A 1 7.11 26.25 47.13
CA MET A 1 7.47 26.12 45.71
C MET A 1 6.23 26.37 44.86
N LYS A 2 6.22 27.38 43.98
CA LYS A 2 5.10 27.57 43.02
C LYS A 2 5.23 26.50 41.93
N THR A 3 4.32 25.53 41.93
CA THR A 3 4.20 24.57 40.82
C THR A 3 3.76 25.32 39.57
N LYS A 4 4.59 25.24 38.51
CA LYS A 4 4.31 25.86 37.22
C LYS A 4 3.06 25.19 36.63
N LYS A 5 2.05 25.96 36.23
CA LYS A 5 0.83 25.39 35.63
C LYS A 5 1.21 24.62 34.35
N PRO A 6 0.62 23.43 34.11
CA PRO A 6 0.88 22.66 32.91
C PRO A 6 0.37 23.42 31.68
N ASN A 7 1.25 23.60 30.69
CA ASN A 7 0.99 24.40 29.49
C ASN A 7 0.48 23.55 28.31
N THR A 8 0.81 22.25 28.26
CA THR A 8 0.38 21.34 27.19
C THR A 8 -0.65 20.32 27.68
N LEU A 9 -1.41 19.71 26.75
CA LEU A 9 -2.37 18.64 27.08
C LEU A 9 -1.66 17.45 27.73
N GLN A 10 -0.49 17.08 27.21
CA GLN A 10 0.39 16.05 27.77
C GLN A 10 0.77 16.33 29.23
N GLN A 11 1.20 17.55 29.55
CA GLN A 11 1.53 17.94 30.92
C GLN A 11 0.29 17.95 31.85
N LYS A 12 -0.89 18.33 31.33
CA LYS A 12 -2.15 18.26 32.09
C LYS A 12 -2.55 16.83 32.42
N LEU A 13 -2.14 15.87 31.60
CA LEU A 13 -2.35 14.44 31.80
C LEU A 13 -1.23 13.77 32.62
N GLY A 14 -0.23 14.54 33.08
CA GLY A 14 0.85 14.06 33.94
C GLY A 14 2.02 13.42 33.20
N PHE A 15 2.03 13.44 31.86
CA PHE A 15 3.15 12.98 31.07
C PHE A 15 4.26 14.05 31.08
N GLN A 16 5.47 13.63 31.48
CA GLN A 16 6.65 14.48 31.51
C GLN A 16 7.67 13.95 30.50
N ASP A 17 7.92 14.72 29.44
CA ASP A 17 9.05 14.49 28.54
C ASP A 17 10.01 15.69 28.66
N GLU A 18 11.27 15.41 28.97
CA GLU A 18 12.30 16.43 29.12
C GLU A 18 12.87 16.87 27.76
N ASP A 19 12.72 16.06 26.71
CA ASP A 19 13.18 16.42 25.37
C ASP A 19 12.32 17.52 24.74
N LEU A 20 11.01 17.54 25.00
CA LEU A 20 10.08 18.59 24.52
C LEU A 20 10.43 20.01 25.00
N LYS A 21 11.32 20.14 25.99
CA LYS A 21 11.77 21.44 26.49
C LYS A 21 13.02 21.95 25.77
N LYS A 22 13.66 21.11 24.95
CA LYS A 22 14.95 21.39 24.32
C LYS A 22 14.73 21.99 22.92
N PRO A 23 15.30 23.15 22.59
CA PRO A 23 15.22 23.71 21.23
C PRO A 23 15.70 22.74 20.15
N LYS A 24 16.71 21.91 20.46
CA LYS A 24 17.20 20.86 19.55
C LYS A 24 16.12 19.85 19.16
N HIS A 25 15.17 19.56 20.05
CA HIS A 25 14.04 18.68 19.73
C HIS A 25 13.17 19.30 18.63
N ASP A 26 12.82 20.58 18.77
CA ASP A 26 12.04 21.30 17.76
C ASP A 26 12.77 21.37 16.41
N ASP A 27 14.09 21.62 16.44
CA ASP A 27 14.93 21.62 15.23
C ASP A 27 14.89 20.25 14.51
N MET A 28 14.99 19.17 15.27
CA MET A 28 14.90 17.80 14.75
C MET A 28 13.53 17.51 14.13
N MET A 29 12.45 17.95 14.79
CA MET A 29 11.09 17.76 14.31
C MET A 29 10.81 18.54 13.03
N LEU A 30 11.26 19.81 12.96
CA LEU A 30 11.19 20.64 11.76
C LEU A 30 12.01 20.05 10.61
N TRP A 31 13.20 19.53 10.92
CA TRP A 31 14.04 18.84 9.94
C TRP A 31 13.35 17.60 9.38
N LEU A 32 12.76 16.76 10.24
CA LEU A 32 12.02 15.59 9.80
C LEU A 32 10.83 16.00 8.92
N ASP A 33 10.04 16.98 9.36
CA ASP A 33 8.89 17.47 8.61
C ASP A 33 9.25 17.91 7.19
N LYS A 34 10.38 18.63 7.05
CA LYS A 34 10.90 19.11 5.77
C LYS A 34 11.51 18.01 4.90
N ASN A 35 12.15 17.01 5.50
CA ASN A 35 12.94 16.00 4.79
C ASN A 35 12.27 14.62 4.68
N ALA A 36 11.05 14.46 5.22
CA ALA A 36 10.34 13.19 5.32
C ALA A 36 10.30 12.41 4.00
N GLU A 37 9.99 13.06 2.87
CA GLU A 37 9.93 12.39 1.57
C GLU A 37 11.28 11.82 1.14
N SER A 38 12.37 12.58 1.29
CA SER A 38 13.72 12.09 0.96
C SER A 38 14.11 10.92 1.87
N ILE A 39 13.91 11.07 3.18
CA ILE A 39 14.24 10.04 4.17
C ILE A 39 13.46 8.74 3.89
N PHE A 40 12.17 8.85 3.60
CA PHE A 40 11.32 7.69 3.39
C PHE A 40 11.56 7.05 2.02
N ASN A 41 12.00 7.82 1.03
CA ASN A 41 12.56 7.24 -0.18
C ASN A 41 13.81 6.42 0.15
N ASP A 42 14.78 6.95 0.89
CA ASP A 42 15.99 6.18 1.25
C ASP A 42 15.69 4.89 2.02
N ILE A 43 14.63 4.88 2.84
CA ILE A 43 14.24 3.74 3.67
C ILE A 43 13.39 2.72 2.91
N PHE A 44 12.37 3.17 2.17
CA PHE A 44 11.31 2.31 1.62
C PHE A 44 11.34 2.19 0.11
N PHE A 45 11.98 3.12 -0.61
CA PHE A 45 12.12 3.02 -2.05
C PHE A 45 13.14 1.93 -2.40
N LYS A 46 12.73 1.01 -3.26
CA LYS A 46 13.60 -0.01 -3.83
C LYS A 46 13.41 -0.03 -5.33
N HIS A 47 14.52 0.09 -6.06
CA HIS A 47 14.52 -0.12 -7.50
C HIS A 47 14.03 -1.53 -7.83
N LEU A 48 13.31 -1.66 -8.94
CA LEU A 48 12.96 -2.97 -9.47
C LEU A 48 14.24 -3.66 -9.96
N THR A 49 14.31 -4.96 -9.70
CA THR A 49 15.43 -5.82 -10.07
C THR A 49 15.00 -6.82 -11.14
N ASP A 50 15.97 -7.50 -11.74
CA ASP A 50 15.69 -8.62 -12.66
C ASP A 50 14.92 -9.76 -11.97
N VAL A 51 15.09 -9.93 -10.66
CA VAL A 51 14.31 -10.90 -9.87
C VAL A 51 12.85 -10.50 -9.86
N ASP A 52 12.55 -9.23 -9.55
CA ASP A 52 11.18 -8.70 -9.59
C ASP A 52 10.55 -8.87 -10.98
N TYR A 53 11.33 -8.58 -12.04
CA TYR A 53 10.87 -8.78 -13.42
C TYR A 53 10.48 -10.23 -13.71
N ASN A 54 11.34 -11.18 -13.36
CA ASN A 54 11.12 -12.59 -13.64
C ASN A 54 9.92 -13.15 -12.86
N ASP A 55 9.74 -12.71 -11.62
CA ASP A 55 8.59 -13.10 -10.81
C ASP A 55 7.29 -12.55 -11.39
N LEU A 56 7.28 -11.29 -11.82
CA LEU A 56 6.14 -10.67 -12.49
C LEU A 56 5.82 -11.35 -13.82
N LEU A 57 6.85 -11.69 -14.61
CA LEU A 57 6.70 -12.35 -15.91
C LEU A 57 6.13 -13.76 -15.74
N LYS A 58 6.66 -14.53 -14.79
CA LYS A 58 6.16 -15.87 -14.46
C LYS A 58 4.69 -15.83 -14.03
N TYR A 59 4.33 -14.87 -13.18
CA TYR A 59 2.95 -14.64 -12.77
C TYR A 59 2.07 -14.29 -13.97
N ALA A 60 2.50 -13.36 -14.81
CA ALA A 60 1.77 -12.91 -16.00
C ALA A 60 1.52 -14.06 -16.99
N ILE A 61 2.53 -14.88 -17.28
CA ILE A 61 2.38 -16.07 -18.15
C ILE A 61 1.35 -17.03 -17.58
N THR A 62 1.43 -17.33 -16.28
CA THR A 62 0.49 -18.24 -15.62
C THR A 62 -0.95 -17.70 -15.70
N LYS A 63 -1.14 -16.39 -15.48
CA LYS A 63 -2.45 -15.75 -15.59
C LYS A 63 -2.96 -15.71 -17.02
N LYS A 64 -2.09 -15.42 -17.98
CA LYS A 64 -2.39 -15.41 -19.41
C LYS A 64 -2.95 -16.73 -19.89
N ASP A 65 -2.32 -17.84 -19.53
CA ASP A 65 -2.76 -19.17 -19.97
C ASP A 65 -4.16 -19.50 -19.45
N LYS A 66 -4.45 -19.18 -18.18
CA LYS A 66 -5.79 -19.31 -17.61
C LYS A 66 -6.81 -18.45 -18.38
N VAL A 67 -6.49 -17.19 -18.67
CA VAL A 67 -7.39 -16.29 -19.40
C VAL A 67 -7.64 -16.79 -20.83
N ILE A 68 -6.63 -17.34 -21.51
CA ILE A 68 -6.80 -17.95 -22.84
C ILE A 68 -7.80 -19.11 -22.77
N GLU A 69 -7.68 -19.98 -21.77
CA GLU A 69 -8.58 -21.12 -21.57
C GLU A 69 -10.04 -20.65 -21.39
N ASP A 70 -10.28 -19.74 -20.44
CA ASP A 70 -11.61 -19.17 -20.16
C ASP A 70 -12.22 -18.53 -21.43
N ARG A 71 -11.41 -17.82 -22.23
CA ARG A 71 -11.86 -17.15 -23.46
C ARG A 71 -12.20 -18.13 -24.58
N ARG A 72 -11.44 -19.22 -24.71
CA ARG A 72 -11.73 -20.27 -25.68
C ARG A 72 -13.07 -20.95 -25.38
N GLU A 73 -13.47 -21.08 -24.12
CA GLU A 73 -14.80 -21.57 -23.76
C GLU A 73 -15.92 -20.61 -24.20
N ILE A 74 -15.71 -19.30 -24.01
CA ILE A 74 -16.64 -18.26 -24.48
C ILE A 74 -16.78 -18.32 -26.02
N ILE A 75 -15.66 -18.41 -26.75
CA ILE A 75 -15.65 -18.54 -28.21
C ILE A 75 -16.47 -19.75 -28.66
N LYS A 76 -16.23 -20.94 -28.06
CA LYS A 76 -17.00 -22.16 -28.37
C LYS A 76 -18.50 -21.98 -28.12
N SER A 77 -18.87 -21.30 -27.03
CA SER A 77 -20.27 -21.00 -26.69
C SER A 77 -20.93 -20.08 -27.73
N LEU A 78 -20.23 -19.04 -28.19
CA LEU A 78 -20.69 -18.13 -29.24
C LEU A 78 -20.83 -18.84 -30.60
N GLU A 79 -19.85 -19.66 -30.98
CA GLU A 79 -19.89 -20.44 -32.22
C GLU A 79 -21.10 -21.40 -32.24
N LYS A 80 -21.36 -22.10 -31.12
CA LYS A 80 -22.54 -22.96 -30.98
C LYS A 80 -23.85 -22.18 -31.08
N ARG A 81 -23.92 -20.96 -30.55
CA ARG A 81 -25.11 -20.09 -30.68
C ARG A 81 -25.36 -19.70 -32.14
N ILE A 82 -24.32 -19.43 -32.91
CA ILE A 82 -24.41 -19.13 -34.35
C ILE A 82 -24.90 -20.37 -35.12
N GLU A 83 -24.35 -21.55 -34.83
CA GLU A 83 -24.75 -22.81 -35.46
C GLU A 83 -26.22 -23.14 -35.20
N ASN A 84 -26.65 -23.11 -33.93
CA ASN A 84 -28.04 -23.33 -33.55
C ASN A 84 -29.01 -22.33 -34.21
N ALA A 85 -28.58 -21.08 -34.43
CA ALA A 85 -29.39 -20.08 -35.10
C ALA A 85 -29.58 -20.37 -36.60
N LYS A 86 -28.59 -20.99 -37.26
CA LYS A 86 -28.68 -21.40 -38.67
C LYS A 86 -29.61 -22.59 -38.90
N ASP A 87 -29.64 -23.52 -37.95
CA ASP A 87 -30.46 -24.73 -38.05
C ASP A 87 -31.92 -24.55 -37.60
N SER A 88 -32.24 -23.42 -36.99
CA SER A 88 -33.60 -23.11 -36.54
C SER A 88 -34.55 -22.86 -37.71
N LYS A 89 -35.49 -23.80 -37.91
CA LYS A 89 -36.60 -23.67 -38.87
C LYS A 89 -37.80 -22.88 -38.32
N SER A 90 -37.76 -22.48 -37.05
CA SER A 90 -38.86 -21.81 -36.35
C SER A 90 -38.76 -20.29 -36.51
N PRO A 91 -39.78 -19.63 -37.09
CA PRO A 91 -39.82 -18.16 -37.20
C PRO A 91 -39.79 -17.42 -35.86
N PHE A 92 -40.15 -18.10 -34.76
CA PHE A 92 -40.13 -17.55 -33.40
C PHE A 92 -38.75 -17.67 -32.73
N ASP A 93 -37.88 -18.56 -33.21
CA ASP A 93 -36.53 -18.80 -32.68
C ASP A 93 -35.43 -18.18 -33.56
N ALA A 94 -35.80 -17.59 -34.70
CA ALA A 94 -34.87 -16.91 -35.58
C ALA A 94 -34.27 -15.69 -34.85
N LEU A 95 -32.94 -15.64 -34.78
CA LEU A 95 -32.24 -14.47 -34.27
C LEU A 95 -32.62 -13.25 -35.10
N THR A 96 -33.00 -12.14 -34.45
CA THR A 96 -33.08 -10.85 -35.13
C THR A 96 -31.71 -10.52 -35.71
N LYS A 97 -31.65 -9.99 -36.94
CA LYS A 97 -30.38 -9.62 -37.61
C LYS A 97 -29.43 -8.81 -36.70
N GLU A 98 -29.98 -7.92 -35.87
CA GLU A 98 -29.21 -7.14 -34.89
C GLU A 98 -28.49 -8.01 -33.84
N LYS A 99 -29.15 -9.04 -33.32
CA LYS A 99 -28.54 -9.99 -32.37
C LYS A 99 -27.48 -10.85 -33.04
N GLU A 100 -27.64 -11.15 -34.33
CA GLU A 100 -26.67 -11.97 -35.07
C GLU A 100 -25.39 -11.18 -35.30
N ILE A 101 -25.53 -9.92 -35.74
CA ILE A 101 -24.42 -8.97 -35.85
C ILE A 101 -23.70 -8.84 -34.51
N GLN A 102 -24.45 -8.65 -33.41
CA GLN A 102 -23.84 -8.54 -32.08
C GLN A 102 -23.04 -9.78 -31.67
N ILE A 103 -23.56 -10.99 -31.94
CA ILE A 103 -22.85 -12.24 -31.62
C ILE A 103 -21.57 -12.38 -32.46
N LEU A 104 -21.61 -12.00 -33.74
CA LEU A 104 -20.43 -12.03 -34.61
C LEU A 104 -19.37 -11.02 -34.17
N GLU A 105 -19.78 -9.80 -33.80
CA GLU A 105 -18.89 -8.79 -33.23
C GLU A 105 -18.26 -9.25 -31.91
N ASP A 106 -19.06 -9.89 -31.04
CA ASP A 106 -18.56 -10.48 -29.80
C ASP A 106 -17.55 -11.59 -30.09
N LEU A 107 -17.83 -12.48 -31.04
CA LEU A 107 -16.94 -13.57 -31.42
C LEU A 107 -15.59 -13.05 -31.94
N GLU A 108 -15.62 -12.07 -32.85
CA GLU A 108 -14.40 -11.50 -33.43
C GLU A 108 -13.57 -10.77 -32.36
N ARG A 109 -14.24 -10.06 -31.44
CA ARG A 109 -13.58 -9.41 -30.30
C ARG A 109 -12.88 -10.43 -29.40
N GLU A 110 -13.53 -11.55 -29.07
CA GLU A 110 -12.92 -12.57 -28.22
C GLU A 110 -11.76 -13.30 -28.93
N LYS A 111 -11.88 -13.60 -30.23
CA LYS A 111 -10.79 -14.17 -31.05
C LYS A 111 -9.57 -13.24 -31.10
N SER A 112 -9.81 -11.94 -31.30
CA SER A 112 -8.74 -10.93 -31.31
C SER A 112 -7.97 -10.89 -29.98
N LYS A 113 -8.67 -11.00 -28.85
CA LYS A 113 -8.04 -11.06 -27.52
C LYS A 113 -7.18 -12.31 -27.35
N VAL A 114 -7.68 -13.49 -27.74
CA VAL A 114 -6.90 -14.73 -27.67
C VAL A 114 -5.64 -14.64 -28.53
N ASN A 115 -5.76 -14.18 -29.77
CA ASN A 115 -4.61 -14.00 -30.66
C ASN A 115 -3.56 -13.07 -30.05
N TYR A 116 -3.99 -11.95 -29.45
CA TYR A 116 -3.08 -11.05 -28.73
C TYR A 116 -2.35 -11.77 -27.59
N LEU A 117 -3.08 -12.47 -26.71
CA LEU A 117 -2.49 -13.17 -25.57
C LEU A 117 -1.54 -14.30 -26.00
N GLU A 118 -1.86 -15.01 -27.09
CA GLU A 118 -0.98 -16.05 -27.65
C GLU A 118 0.31 -15.44 -28.22
N SER A 119 0.22 -14.28 -28.87
CA SER A 119 1.38 -13.56 -29.41
C SER A 119 2.24 -12.89 -28.35
N TRP A 120 1.70 -12.62 -27.16
CA TRP A 120 2.43 -11.96 -26.08
C TRP A 120 3.38 -12.93 -25.36
N THR A 121 4.64 -12.52 -25.23
CA THR A 121 5.72 -13.34 -24.64
C THR A 121 6.40 -12.69 -23.44
N SER A 122 6.52 -11.36 -23.40
CA SER A 122 7.17 -10.63 -22.33
C SER A 122 6.69 -9.19 -22.22
N PHE A 123 7.07 -8.51 -21.14
CA PHE A 123 6.94 -7.06 -21.05
C PHE A 123 7.95 -6.38 -21.99
N GLU A 124 7.65 -5.13 -22.39
CA GLU A 124 8.56 -4.32 -23.22
C GLU A 124 9.80 -3.88 -22.41
N SER A 125 9.61 -3.46 -21.15
CA SER A 125 10.69 -3.06 -20.24
C SER A 125 10.22 -3.01 -18.78
N LEU A 126 11.16 -2.90 -17.84
CA LEU A 126 10.87 -2.56 -16.45
C LEU A 126 10.59 -1.05 -16.32
N PRO A 127 9.38 -0.64 -15.93
CA PRO A 127 9.12 0.77 -15.66
C PRO A 127 9.84 1.23 -14.39
N PRO A 128 10.24 2.51 -14.29
CA PRO A 128 10.76 3.04 -13.05
C PRO A 128 9.69 2.99 -11.98
N ARG A 129 10.06 2.50 -10.80
CA ARG A 129 9.16 2.51 -9.64
C ARG A 129 8.87 3.96 -9.23
N PRO A 130 7.61 4.32 -8.97
CA PRO A 130 7.29 5.63 -8.41
C PRO A 130 7.91 5.78 -7.02
N LYS A 131 8.37 7.00 -6.73
CA LYS A 131 8.90 7.37 -5.41
C LYS A 131 7.82 7.31 -4.34
N VAL A 132 8.26 7.16 -3.09
CA VAL A 132 7.40 7.30 -1.92
C VAL A 132 6.85 8.73 -1.88
N SER A 133 5.55 8.86 -1.64
CA SER A 133 4.88 10.16 -1.47
C SER A 133 4.30 10.29 -0.07
N ILE A 134 4.46 11.46 0.54
CA ILE A 134 3.88 11.77 1.86
C ILE A 134 2.44 12.22 1.67
N ILE A 135 1.51 11.55 2.36
CA ILE A 135 0.08 11.86 2.34
C ILE A 135 -0.25 12.88 3.43
N SER A 136 0.20 12.64 4.65
CA SER A 136 -0.02 13.54 5.78
C SER A 136 1.03 13.36 6.88
N LYS A 137 1.18 14.40 7.70
CA LYS A 137 2.06 14.43 8.87
C LYS A 137 1.24 14.93 10.06
N VAL A 138 1.24 14.20 11.16
CA VAL A 138 0.51 14.54 12.38
C VAL A 138 1.53 14.68 13.49
N TRP A 139 1.71 15.90 13.99
CA TRP A 139 2.56 16.19 15.14
C TRP A 139 1.80 15.86 16.44
N GLU A 140 2.52 15.41 17.46
CA GLU A 140 1.97 15.17 18.81
C GLU A 140 0.74 14.25 18.80
N LEU A 141 0.87 13.08 18.15
CA LEU A 141 -0.23 12.14 17.99
C LEU A 141 -0.61 11.53 19.36
N PRO A 142 -1.84 11.75 19.87
CA PRO A 142 -2.28 11.11 21.11
C PRO A 142 -2.46 9.60 20.90
N VAL A 143 -1.78 8.81 21.72
CA VAL A 143 -1.95 7.36 21.80
C VAL A 143 -3.11 7.08 22.76
N THR A 144 -4.12 6.31 22.36
CA THR A 144 -5.33 6.12 23.18
C THR A 144 -5.75 4.65 23.29
N THR A 145 -6.43 4.29 24.38
CA THR A 145 -6.80 2.91 24.74
C THR A 145 -7.86 2.23 23.86
N HIS A 146 -8.25 2.80 22.73
CA HIS A 146 -9.37 2.26 21.97
C HIS A 146 -9.12 0.83 21.50
N SER A 147 -10.04 -0.07 21.88
CA SER A 147 -10.23 -1.37 21.27
C SER A 147 -10.70 -1.16 19.82
N ASN A 148 -10.20 -1.97 18.88
CA ASN A 148 -10.74 -2.05 17.51
C ASN A 148 -12.21 -2.53 17.46
N ASN A 149 -12.87 -2.74 18.60
CA ASN A 149 -14.27 -3.09 18.70
C ASN A 149 -15.17 -1.84 18.81
N PRO A 150 -15.89 -1.45 17.74
CA PRO A 150 -16.78 -0.29 17.75
C PRO A 150 -17.95 -0.40 18.75
N ASN A 151 -18.19 -1.58 19.33
CA ASN A 151 -19.23 -1.81 20.35
C ASN A 151 -18.71 -1.68 21.80
N SER A 152 -17.45 -1.29 22.00
CA SER A 152 -16.89 -1.09 23.34
C SER A 152 -17.26 0.30 23.89
N ASN A 153 -18.14 0.35 24.89
CA ASN A 153 -18.45 1.56 25.67
C ASN A 153 -17.32 2.01 26.62
N SER A 154 -16.10 1.46 26.48
CA SER A 154 -14.95 1.87 27.28
C SER A 154 -14.56 3.32 26.96
N SER A 155 -14.44 4.16 27.98
CA SER A 155 -13.98 5.54 27.83
C SER A 155 -12.60 5.60 27.18
N LYS A 156 -12.43 6.53 26.22
CA LYS A 156 -11.17 6.79 25.53
C LYS A 156 -10.21 7.50 26.49
N TYR A 157 -9.17 6.80 26.93
CA TYR A 157 -8.09 7.40 27.72
C TYR A 157 -6.84 7.58 26.87
N THR A 158 -6.14 8.69 27.07
CA THR A 158 -4.83 8.93 26.44
C THR A 158 -3.76 8.27 27.29
N VAL A 159 -2.97 7.40 26.68
CA VAL A 159 -1.86 6.66 27.32
C VAL A 159 -0.49 7.29 27.06
N GLY A 160 -0.40 8.20 26.10
CA GLY A 160 0.81 8.93 25.79
C GLY A 160 0.66 9.77 24.53
N PHE A 161 1.77 10.33 24.07
CA PHE A 161 1.88 11.12 22.85
C PHE A 161 3.10 10.63 22.09
N LEU A 162 2.96 10.51 20.77
CA LEU A 162 4.04 10.25 19.82
C LEU A 162 4.40 11.56 19.13
N ASP A 163 5.68 11.83 18.96
CA ASP A 163 6.13 13.11 18.42
C ASP A 163 5.61 13.36 17.00
N MET A 164 5.66 12.36 16.12
CA MET A 164 5.09 12.46 14.78
C MET A 164 4.54 11.13 14.24
N ALA A 165 3.41 11.20 13.54
CA ALA A 165 2.96 10.14 12.65
C ALA A 165 3.03 10.62 11.19
N ILE A 166 3.63 9.81 10.32
CA ILE A 166 3.81 10.11 8.91
C ILE A 166 3.05 9.06 8.11
N HIS A 167 2.02 9.50 7.40
CA HIS A 167 1.27 8.68 6.45
C HIS A 167 1.85 8.87 5.07
N PHE A 168 2.09 7.77 4.37
CA PHE A 168 2.75 7.78 3.07
C PHE A 168 2.25 6.65 2.18
N GLN A 169 2.58 6.75 0.90
CA GLN A 169 2.22 5.76 -0.11
C GLN A 169 3.46 5.05 -0.65
N ILE A 170 3.41 3.72 -0.66
CA ILE A 170 4.39 2.87 -1.33
C ILE A 170 3.71 2.25 -2.56
N HIS A 171 4.50 2.03 -3.61
CA HIS A 171 4.06 1.51 -4.89
C HIS A 171 4.55 0.08 -5.06
N HIS A 172 3.68 -0.93 -5.07
CA HIS A 172 4.07 -2.33 -5.31
C HIS A 172 3.85 -2.69 -6.77
N PRO A 173 4.87 -3.20 -7.48
CA PRO A 173 4.70 -3.59 -8.87
C PRO A 173 3.77 -4.80 -8.97
N TYR A 174 2.95 -4.85 -10.01
CA TYR A 174 2.14 -6.00 -10.36
C TYR A 174 2.00 -6.10 -11.87
N ALA A 175 1.69 -7.31 -12.37
CA ALA A 175 1.38 -7.49 -13.78
C ALA A 175 -0.09 -7.10 -14.03
N GLY A 176 -0.29 -5.98 -14.71
CA GLY A 176 -1.59 -5.49 -15.16
C GLY A 176 -2.06 -6.14 -16.46
N GLY A 177 -3.28 -5.80 -16.88
CA GLY A 177 -3.91 -6.34 -18.10
C GLY A 177 -4.68 -7.65 -17.91
N PHE A 178 -4.67 -8.23 -16.71
CA PHE A 178 -5.50 -9.38 -16.33
C PHE A 178 -6.58 -8.92 -15.34
N ALA A 179 -7.84 -9.31 -15.57
CA ALA A 179 -8.92 -8.99 -14.63
C ALA A 179 -8.73 -9.76 -13.31
N ASP A 180 -8.90 -9.08 -12.17
CA ASP A 180 -8.97 -9.71 -10.84
C ASP A 180 -10.44 -9.88 -10.44
N GLU A 181 -10.82 -11.08 -10.02
CA GLU A 181 -12.18 -11.44 -9.59
C GLU A 181 -12.58 -10.76 -8.25
N ARG A 182 -11.64 -10.13 -7.54
CA ARG A 182 -11.83 -9.62 -6.16
C ARG A 182 -12.65 -8.34 -6.00
N HIS A 183 -13.01 -7.65 -7.08
CA HIS A 183 -13.79 -6.42 -7.00
C HIS A 183 -15.04 -6.47 -7.87
N GLY A 184 -15.99 -7.35 -7.52
CA GLY A 184 -17.46 -7.15 -7.52
C GLY A 184 -18.17 -6.60 -8.78
N ASP A 185 -17.46 -6.21 -9.81
CA ASP A 185 -17.92 -5.49 -10.98
C ASP A 185 -17.12 -5.99 -12.18
N LYS A 186 -17.84 -6.13 -13.29
CA LYS A 186 -17.37 -6.65 -14.57
C LYS A 186 -16.10 -5.92 -15.06
N TRP A 187 -14.93 -6.51 -14.88
CA TRP A 187 -13.68 -6.05 -15.53
C TRP A 187 -13.12 -7.03 -16.56
N LEU A 188 -13.87 -8.09 -16.89
CA LEU A 188 -13.56 -9.02 -17.99
C LEU A 188 -13.94 -8.48 -19.38
N SER A 189 -14.43 -7.23 -19.52
CA SER A 189 -14.80 -6.71 -20.85
C SER A 189 -13.58 -6.36 -21.70
N ASP A 190 -12.48 -5.90 -21.10
CA ASP A 190 -11.39 -5.31 -21.87
C ASP A 190 -10.04 -5.68 -21.25
N ILE A 191 -9.23 -6.46 -21.98
CA ILE A 191 -7.81 -6.15 -21.99
C ILE A 191 -7.76 -4.71 -22.50
N LYS A 192 -7.74 -3.71 -21.61
CA LYS A 192 -7.62 -2.31 -22.03
C LYS A 192 -6.20 -2.11 -22.57
N GLY A 193 -5.99 -2.52 -23.82
CA GLY A 193 -4.74 -2.30 -24.53
C GLY A 193 -3.74 -3.45 -24.38
N LYS A 194 -3.01 -3.53 -23.27
CA LYS A 194 -1.78 -4.34 -23.19
C LYS A 194 -1.55 -4.99 -21.81
N ILE A 195 -0.83 -6.11 -21.79
CA ILE A 195 -0.21 -6.65 -20.57
C ILE A 195 1.04 -5.80 -20.27
N GLU A 196 1.07 -5.19 -19.09
CA GLU A 196 2.15 -4.30 -18.66
C GLU A 196 2.45 -4.44 -17.17
N ILE A 197 3.57 -3.85 -16.73
CA ILE A 197 3.87 -3.72 -15.31
C ILE A 197 3.27 -2.40 -14.85
N ASP A 198 2.43 -2.48 -13.83
CA ASP A 198 1.80 -1.33 -13.20
C ASP A 198 2.04 -1.35 -11.69
N PHE A 199 1.61 -0.33 -10.96
CA PHE A 199 1.89 -0.14 -9.55
C PHE A 199 0.63 0.01 -8.71
N GLN A 200 0.42 -0.92 -7.78
CA GLN A 200 -0.62 -0.80 -6.78
C GLN A 200 -0.15 0.12 -5.65
N HIS A 201 -1.02 1.03 -5.25
CA HIS A 201 -0.78 1.94 -4.15
C HIS A 201 -1.13 1.28 -2.81
N GLN A 202 -0.17 1.24 -1.90
CA GLN A 202 -0.38 0.82 -0.52
C GLN A 202 -0.10 1.99 0.41
N GLN A 203 -1.12 2.39 1.18
CA GLN A 203 -0.95 3.36 2.25
C GLN A 203 -0.25 2.69 3.44
N SER A 204 0.66 3.42 4.06
CA SER A 204 1.41 2.99 5.24
C SER A 204 1.57 4.15 6.21
N VAL A 205 1.86 3.82 7.46
CA VAL A 205 2.13 4.79 8.53
C VAL A 205 3.40 4.40 9.27
N VAL A 206 4.21 5.41 9.56
CA VAL A 206 5.33 5.31 10.49
C VAL A 206 5.09 6.26 11.65
N TYR A 207 5.35 5.77 12.85
CA TYR A 207 5.36 6.54 14.08
C TYR A 207 6.81 6.87 14.43
N VAL A 208 7.10 8.13 14.72
CA VAL A 208 8.43 8.61 15.05
C VAL A 208 8.43 9.14 16.47
N GLU A 209 9.40 8.66 17.24
CA GLU A 209 9.77 9.21 18.55
C GLU A 209 11.11 9.94 18.39
N ALA A 210 11.15 11.23 18.67
CA ALA A 210 12.35 12.05 18.63
C ALA A 210 13.01 12.09 20.02
N LYS A 211 14.32 11.84 20.06
CA LYS A 211 15.14 11.92 21.27
C LYS A 211 16.42 12.67 20.98
N THR A 212 16.69 13.74 21.73
CA THR A 212 17.95 14.48 21.55
C THR A 212 19.16 13.66 22.00
N GLU A 213 18.94 12.76 22.96
CA GLU A 213 19.84 11.70 23.39
C GLU A 213 19.03 10.53 23.97
N ILE A 214 19.46 9.29 23.75
CA ILE A 214 18.86 8.11 24.38
C ILE A 214 19.54 7.86 25.73
N ALA A 215 18.95 8.37 26.82
CA ALA A 215 19.47 8.19 28.17
C ALA A 215 19.35 6.74 28.68
N SER A 216 18.25 6.06 28.33
CA SER A 216 17.98 4.68 28.72
C SER A 216 17.30 3.93 27.57
N LEU A 217 18.07 3.06 26.90
CA LEU A 217 17.56 2.25 25.80
C LEU A 217 16.39 1.34 26.26
N GLY A 218 16.48 0.80 27.47
CA GLY A 218 15.45 -0.09 28.01
C GLY A 218 14.13 0.60 28.34
N GLU A 219 14.16 1.90 28.67
CA GLU A 219 12.94 2.71 28.85
C GLU A 219 12.31 3.06 27.51
N LEU A 220 13.11 3.51 26.53
CA LEU A 220 12.65 3.81 25.18
C LEU A 220 11.96 2.61 24.52
N ILE A 221 12.57 1.41 24.60
CA ILE A 221 11.97 0.19 24.06
C ILE A 221 10.65 -0.14 24.77
N ARG A 222 10.58 0.02 26.10
CA ARG A 222 9.35 -0.22 26.86
C ARG A 222 8.25 0.76 26.45
N GLN A 223 8.57 2.04 26.27
CA GLN A 223 7.63 3.05 25.80
C GLN A 223 7.09 2.71 24.39
N ILE A 224 7.98 2.40 23.44
CA ILE A 224 7.58 2.04 22.07
C ILE A 224 6.73 0.76 22.05
N ARG A 225 7.08 -0.26 22.85
CA ARG A 225 6.27 -1.48 22.97
C ARG A 225 4.90 -1.18 23.57
N HIS A 226 4.84 -0.33 24.58
CA HIS A 226 3.57 0.10 25.17
C HIS A 226 2.69 0.81 24.12
N TYR A 227 3.25 1.69 23.30
CA TYR A 227 2.49 2.33 22.22
C TYR A 227 2.04 1.35 21.15
N LYS A 228 2.88 0.36 20.79
CA LYS A 228 2.53 -0.71 19.82
C LYS A 228 1.29 -1.52 20.22
N GLU A 229 0.99 -1.66 21.51
CA GLU A 229 -0.25 -2.32 21.98
C GLU A 229 -1.52 -1.57 21.54
N TYR A 230 -1.44 -0.26 21.36
CA TYR A 230 -2.59 0.59 21.00
C TYR A 230 -2.55 1.07 19.55
N LEU A 231 -1.35 1.26 19.01
CA LEU A 231 -1.11 1.76 17.66
C LEU A 231 -0.16 0.79 16.93
N PRO A 232 -0.70 -0.26 16.27
CA PRO A 232 0.12 -1.16 15.48
C PRO A 232 0.73 -0.42 14.28
N GLY A 233 2.00 -0.68 14.01
CA GLY A 233 2.71 -0.09 12.88
C GLY A 233 4.22 -0.11 13.04
N SER A 234 4.90 0.57 12.11
CA SER A 234 6.36 0.73 12.14
C SER A 234 6.75 1.92 12.99
N TYR A 235 7.70 1.72 13.90
CA TYR A 235 8.19 2.76 14.81
C TYR A 235 9.64 3.08 14.49
N TYR A 236 9.98 4.36 14.46
CA TYR A 236 11.32 4.86 14.22
C TYR A 236 11.74 5.82 15.34
N VAL A 237 13.00 5.77 15.71
CA VAL A 237 13.61 6.74 16.63
C VAL A 237 14.39 7.77 15.82
N LEU A 238 14.05 9.05 15.94
CA LEU A 238 14.81 10.16 15.39
C LEU A 238 15.81 10.64 16.44
N CYS A 239 17.11 10.48 16.19
CA CYS A 239 18.14 10.85 17.15
C CYS A 239 19.45 11.20 16.44
N PRO A 240 20.23 12.18 16.92
CA PRO A 240 21.58 12.45 16.40
C PRO A 240 22.59 11.35 16.76
N ASP A 241 22.46 10.77 17.96
CA ASP A 241 23.32 9.71 18.49
C ASP A 241 22.84 8.32 18.02
N ASP A 242 23.64 7.67 17.18
CA ASP A 242 23.34 6.37 16.56
C ASP A 242 23.92 5.17 17.32
N LYS A 243 24.46 5.35 18.54
CA LYS A 243 25.09 4.27 19.33
C LYS A 243 24.21 3.04 19.52
N TYR A 244 22.88 3.20 19.55
CA TYR A 244 21.90 2.12 19.74
C TYR A 244 21.17 1.70 18.47
N GLN A 245 21.53 2.22 17.29
CA GLN A 245 20.83 1.94 16.03
C GLN A 245 20.71 0.44 15.74
N ASN A 246 21.80 -0.32 15.91
CA ASN A 246 21.78 -1.77 15.65
C ASN A 246 20.88 -2.51 16.62
N THR A 247 20.96 -2.20 17.92
CA THR A 247 20.11 -2.82 18.94
C THR A 247 18.63 -2.49 18.72
N LEU A 248 18.30 -1.25 18.34
CA LEU A 248 16.91 -0.88 17.99
C LEU A 248 16.42 -1.68 16.78
N LYS A 249 17.26 -1.83 15.74
CA LYS A 249 16.94 -2.60 14.54
C LYS A 249 16.66 -4.08 14.85
N GLU A 250 17.46 -4.70 15.72
CA GLU A 250 17.23 -6.07 16.21
C GLU A 250 15.88 -6.23 16.94
N GLN A 251 15.33 -5.14 17.50
CA GLN A 251 14.03 -5.10 18.15
C GLN A 251 12.88 -4.70 17.21
N ASN A 252 13.11 -4.66 15.89
CA ASN A 252 12.16 -4.17 14.89
C ASN A 252 11.69 -2.73 15.18
N ILE A 253 12.64 -1.87 15.57
CA ILE A 253 12.47 -0.43 15.71
C ILE A 253 13.47 0.23 14.76
N GLY A 254 12.96 1.04 13.84
CA GLY A 254 13.79 1.78 12.89
C GLY A 254 14.54 2.93 13.56
N PHE A 255 15.53 3.47 12.86
CA PHE A 255 16.32 4.61 13.33
C PHE A 255 16.49 5.61 12.20
N ILE A 256 16.28 6.88 12.50
CA ILE A 256 16.51 8.01 11.59
C ILE A 256 17.59 8.87 12.24
N LYS A 257 18.77 8.91 11.61
CA LYS A 257 19.86 9.76 12.09
C LYS A 257 19.55 11.21 11.72
N TYR A 258 19.42 12.07 12.72
CA TYR A 258 19.31 13.51 12.50
C TYR A 258 20.61 14.04 11.87
N LYS A 259 20.47 14.84 10.80
CA LYS A 259 21.59 15.50 10.11
C LYS A 259 21.45 17.01 10.30
N GLU A 260 22.38 17.59 11.05
CA GLU A 260 22.53 19.05 11.21
C GLU A 260 22.89 19.74 9.89
#